data_AF-A0A382MCI0-F1
#
_entry.id   AF-A0A382MCI0-F1
#
_cell.length_a   1.000
_cell.length_b   1.000
_cell.length_c   1.000
_cell.angle_alpha   90.00
_cell.angle_beta   90.00
_cell.angle_gamma   90.00
#
_symmetry.space_group_name_H-M   'P 1'
#
loop_
_entity.id
_entity.type
_entity.pdbx_description
1 polymer ?
#
loop_
_entity_poly.entity_id
_entity_poly.type
_entity_poly.pdbx_seq_one_letter_code
_entity_poly.pdbx_strand_id
1 'polypeptide(L)'
;MEKNNRIHLIIRKGKEGLGTAYCTGFKYALQNNYDLIIQIDADLSHNPADIIRLIEKAKTHDLVIGSRYITGVNVINWPMRRLLLSYCANWYARTLTRVPI
;
A
#
# COMPACT_ATOMS: atom_id res chain seq x y z
N MET A 1 0.45 14.68 25.13
CA MET A 1 1.08 13.92 24.04
C MET A 1 2.35 14.65 23.64
N GLU A 2 3.50 14.02 23.78
CA GLU A 2 4.76 14.60 23.32
C GLU A 2 4.73 14.84 21.82
N LYS A 3 5.26 15.98 21.38
CA LYS A 3 5.34 16.35 19.97
C LYS A 3 6.48 15.55 19.34
N ASN A 4 6.15 14.54 18.53
CA ASN A 4 7.16 13.79 17.79
C ASN A 4 7.33 14.42 16.40
N ASN A 5 8.50 15.00 16.14
CA ASN A 5 8.80 15.66 14.86
C ASN A 5 8.83 14.70 13.65
N ARG A 6 8.83 13.38 13.87
CA ARG A 6 8.76 12.35 12.82
C ARG A 6 7.34 11.86 12.54
N ILE A 7 6.35 12.35 13.27
CA ILE A 7 4.94 11.96 13.11
C ILE A 7 4.14 13.19 12.76
N HIS A 8 3.60 13.21 11.54
CA HIS A 8 2.74 14.28 11.05
C HIS A 8 1.31 13.77 10.93
N LEU A 9 0.41 14.34 11.73
CA LEU A 9 -1.02 14.01 11.69
C LEU A 9 -1.74 14.99 10.76
N ILE A 10 -2.36 14.48 9.70
CA ILE A 10 -3.21 15.26 8.79
C ILE A 10 -4.67 14.90 9.05
N ILE A 11 -5.41 15.84 9.64
CA ILE A 11 -6.85 15.69 9.90
C ILE A 11 -7.63 16.26 8.72
N ARG A 12 -8.49 15.45 8.12
CA ARG A 12 -9.36 15.84 7.00
C ARG A 12 -10.75 16.20 7.51
N LYS A 13 -11.46 17.09 6.79
CA LYS A 13 -12.78 17.61 7.20
C LYS A 13 -13.90 16.56 7.25
N GLY A 14 -13.67 15.36 6.70
CA GLY A 14 -14.64 14.26 6.74
C GLY A 14 -14.10 12.96 6.15
N LYS A 15 -14.95 11.93 6.10
CA LYS A 15 -14.65 10.64 5.47
C LYS A 15 -14.86 10.71 3.96
N GLU A 16 -13.90 11.24 3.21
CA GLU A 16 -14.01 11.38 1.75
C GLU A 16 -13.45 10.15 0.99
N GLY A 17 -13.22 9.03 1.68
CA GLY A 17 -12.72 7.77 1.12
C GLY A 17 -11.21 7.54 1.29
N LEU A 18 -10.79 6.30 0.98
CA LEU A 18 -9.40 5.85 1.12
C LEU A 18 -8.49 6.42 0.04
N GLY A 19 -8.91 6.39 -1.24
CA GLY A 19 -8.11 6.92 -2.35
C GLY A 19 -7.79 8.41 -2.18
N THR A 20 -8.74 9.20 -1.68
CA THR A 20 -8.52 10.63 -1.39
C THR A 20 -7.59 10.84 -0.19
N ALA A 21 -7.53 9.88 0.75
CA ALA A 21 -6.55 9.89 1.84
C ALA A 21 -5.14 9.69 1.30
N TYR A 22 -4.98 8.74 0.37
CA TYR A 22 -3.70 8.50 -0.30
C TYR A 22 -3.25 9.71 -1.12
N CYS A 23 -4.15 10.32 -1.91
CA CYS A 23 -3.84 11.56 -2.63
C CYS A 23 -3.39 12.68 -1.69
N THR A 24 -4.01 12.81 -0.50
CA THR A 24 -3.60 13.79 0.51
C THR A 24 -2.19 13.51 1.02
N GLY A 25 -1.88 12.26 1.35
CA GLY A 25 -0.54 11.84 1.78
C GLY A 25 0.53 12.06 0.71
N PHE A 26 0.22 11.75 -0.55
CA PHE A 26 1.14 11.96 -1.67
C PHE A 26 1.42 13.44 -1.91
N LYS A 27 0.39 14.29 -1.88
CA LYS A 27 0.56 15.75 -1.97
C LYS A 27 1.44 16.29 -0.86
N TYR A 28 1.22 15.83 0.37
CA TYR A 28 2.06 16.22 1.51
C TYR A 28 3.53 15.79 1.28
N ALA A 29 3.75 14.56 0.83
CA ALA A 29 5.09 14.06 0.58
C ALA A 29 5.82 14.88 -0.50
N LEU A 30 5.14 15.16 -1.61
CA LEU A 30 5.67 15.98 -2.70
C LEU A 30 5.98 17.43 -2.26
N GLN A 31 5.09 18.04 -1.48
CA GLN A 31 5.29 19.41 -0.97
C GLN A 31 6.49 19.54 -0.02
N ASN A 32 6.88 18.44 0.63
CA ASN A 32 8.00 18.40 1.57
C ASN A 32 9.26 17.76 0.96
N ASN A 33 9.28 17.50 -0.35
CA ASN A 33 10.42 16.94 -1.09
C ASN A 33 10.96 15.61 -0.52
N TYR A 34 10.07 14.70 -0.11
CA TYR A 34 10.49 13.35 0.27
C TYR A 34 10.87 12.52 -0.96
N ASP A 35 11.95 11.74 -0.86
CA ASP A 35 12.47 10.91 -1.96
C ASP A 35 11.66 9.63 -2.20
N LEU A 36 11.03 9.09 -1.16
CA LEU A 36 10.30 7.83 -1.21
C LEU A 36 8.99 7.92 -0.42
N ILE A 37 7.94 7.31 -0.98
CA ILE A 37 6.64 7.19 -0.33
C ILE A 37 6.35 5.71 -0.11
N ILE A 38 6.05 5.36 1.15
CA ILE A 38 5.70 4.00 1.55
C ILE A 38 4.29 4.01 2.12
N GLN A 39 3.47 3.08 1.66
CA GLN A 39 2.09 2.92 2.10
C GLN A 39 1.93 1.56 2.79
N ILE A 40 1.39 1.58 4.01
CA ILE A 40 0.99 0.40 4.78
C ILE A 40 -0.29 0.70 5.55
N ASP A 41 -1.10 -0.32 5.83
CA ASP A 41 -2.25 -0.18 6.72
C ASP A 41 -1.81 -0.18 8.20
N ALA A 42 -2.56 0.53 9.03
CA ALA A 42 -2.26 0.68 10.46
C ALA A 42 -2.82 -0.47 11.33
N ASP A 43 -3.40 -1.50 10.72
CA ASP A 43 -4.05 -2.64 11.40
C ASP A 43 -3.12 -3.86 11.58
N LEU A 44 -1.82 -3.69 11.30
CA LEU A 44 -0.79 -4.74 11.36
C LEU A 44 -1.01 -5.92 10.40
N SER A 45 -1.88 -5.76 9.39
CA SER A 45 -2.03 -6.75 8.34
C SER A 45 -0.81 -6.86 7.42
N HIS A 46 0.06 -5.83 7.42
CA HIS A 46 1.34 -5.80 6.74
C HIS A 46 2.47 -5.93 7.76
N ASN A 47 3.47 -6.77 7.49
CA ASN A 47 4.65 -6.90 8.35
C ASN A 47 5.57 -5.68 8.15
N PRO A 48 5.81 -4.82 9.17
CA PRO A 48 6.69 -3.66 9.01
C PRO A 48 8.13 -4.02 8.62
N ALA A 49 8.59 -5.25 8.89
CA ALA A 49 9.90 -5.70 8.47
C ALA A 49 10.05 -5.76 6.93
N ASP A 50 8.94 -5.90 6.19
CA ASP A 50 8.96 -5.89 4.72
C ASP A 50 9.33 -4.52 4.14
N ILE A 51 9.15 -3.44 4.90
CA ILE A 51 9.48 -2.06 4.47
C ILE A 51 10.94 -1.97 4.03
N ILE A 52 11.87 -2.59 4.77
CA ILE A 52 13.29 -2.58 4.44
C ILE A 52 13.52 -3.19 3.05
N ARG A 53 12.87 -4.32 2.76
CA ARG A 53 12.97 -5.00 1.46
C ARG A 53 12.36 -4.16 0.34
N LEU A 54 11.25 -3.47 0.59
CA LEU A 54 10.63 -2.58 -0.39
C LEU A 54 11.51 -1.37 -0.71
N ILE A 55 12.14 -0.76 0.30
CA ILE A 55 13.09 0.36 0.13
C ILE A 55 14.27 -0.08 -0.75
N GLU A 56 14.87 -1.24 -0.47
CA GLU A 56 15.99 -1.74 -1.26
C GLU A 56 15.62 -1.93 -2.73
N LYS A 57 14.41 -2.43 -3.03
CA LYS A 57 13.94 -2.56 -4.41
C LYS A 57 13.63 -1.22 -5.07
N ALA A 58 13.15 -0.24 -4.31
CA ALA A 58 12.81 1.09 -4.81
C ALA A 58 14.04 1.89 -5.28
N LYS A 59 15.26 1.50 -4.88
CA LYS A 59 16.50 2.13 -5.38
C LYS A 59 16.68 2.02 -6.90
N THR A 60 16.08 1.00 -7.53
CA THR A 60 16.23 0.74 -8.97
C THR A 60 14.90 0.58 -9.70
N HIS A 61 13.77 0.82 -9.02
CA HIS A 61 12.42 0.67 -9.58
C HIS A 61 11.55 1.83 -9.14
N ASP A 62 10.77 2.40 -10.06
CA ASP A 62 9.89 3.53 -9.78
C ASP A 62 8.67 3.15 -8.92
N LEU A 63 8.29 1.87 -8.94
CA LEU A 63 7.17 1.32 -8.19
C LEU A 63 7.48 -0.08 -7.69
N VAL A 64 7.25 -0.32 -6.40
CA VAL A 64 7.41 -1.63 -5.77
C VAL A 64 6.12 -1.98 -5.03
N ILE A 65 5.56 -3.16 -5.32
CA ILE A 65 4.31 -3.63 -4.74
C ILE A 65 4.57 -4.88 -3.91
N GLY A 66 4.15 -4.85 -2.63
CA GLY A 66 4.08 -6.04 -1.79
C GLY A 66 2.99 -6.99 -2.31
N SER A 67 3.39 -8.14 -2.86
CA SER A 67 2.46 -9.12 -3.44
C SER A 67 2.26 -10.33 -2.54
N ARG A 68 0.99 -10.69 -2.31
CA ARG A 68 0.57 -11.93 -1.62
C ARG A 68 0.63 -13.18 -2.50
N TYR A 69 0.88 -13.01 -3.80
CA TYR A 69 0.72 -14.05 -4.82
C TYR A 69 2.00 -14.38 -5.60
N ILE A 70 3.05 -13.54 -5.50
CA ILE A 70 4.24 -13.65 -6.38
C ILE A 70 5.08 -14.91 -6.14
N THR A 71 5.13 -15.43 -4.92
CA THR A 71 5.83 -16.68 -4.58
C THR A 71 4.87 -17.81 -4.18
N GLY A 72 3.64 -17.78 -4.71
CA GLY A 72 2.54 -18.62 -4.25
C GLY A 72 1.58 -17.87 -3.33
N VAL A 73 0.63 -18.60 -2.73
CA VAL A 73 -0.45 -18.03 -1.91
C VAL A 73 0.04 -17.86 -0.46
N ASN A 74 0.49 -16.66 -0.12
CA ASN A 74 0.93 -16.30 1.23
C ASN A 74 -0.19 -15.61 2.02
N VAL A 75 -1.34 -16.26 2.15
CA VAL A 75 -2.43 -15.81 3.03
C VAL A 75 -2.71 -16.85 4.10
N ILE A 76 -2.69 -16.42 5.36
CA ILE A 76 -2.90 -17.27 6.53
C ILE A 76 -4.36 -17.11 6.95
N ASN A 77 -5.05 -18.23 7.25
CA ASN A 77 -6.42 -18.26 7.78
C ASN A 77 -7.50 -17.61 6.89
N TRP A 78 -7.34 -17.62 5.56
CA TRP A 78 -8.38 -17.17 4.65
C TRP A 78 -9.29 -18.34 4.23
N PRO A 79 -10.62 -18.20 4.31
CA PRO A 79 -11.53 -19.16 3.70
C PRO A 79 -11.28 -19.28 2.19
N MET A 80 -11.36 -20.49 1.63
CA MET A 80 -11.12 -20.73 0.19
C MET A 80 -11.98 -19.85 -0.71
N ARG A 81 -13.22 -19.56 -0.32
CA ARG A 81 -14.11 -18.65 -1.04
C ARG A 81 -13.54 -17.22 -1.15
N ARG A 82 -12.88 -16.73 -0.10
CA ARG A 82 -12.26 -15.40 -0.07
C ARG A 82 -11.03 -15.36 -0.97
N LEU A 83 -10.23 -16.43 -0.95
CA LEU A 83 -9.07 -16.57 -1.82
C LEU A 83 -9.49 -16.57 -3.30
N LEU A 84 -10.47 -17.40 -3.67
CA LEU A 84 -10.98 -17.47 -5.04
C LEU A 84 -11.55 -16.13 -5.50
N LEU A 85 -12.35 -15.46 -4.66
CA LEU A 85 -12.89 -14.13 -4.96
C LEU A 85 -11.75 -13.12 -5.21
N SER A 86 -10.73 -13.09 -4.36
CA SER A 86 -9.59 -12.17 -4.53
C SER A 86 -8.83 -12.46 -5.82
N TYR A 87 -8.61 -13.73 -6.14
CA TYR A 87 -7.90 -14.13 -7.35
C TYR A 87 -8.68 -13.73 -8.62
N CYS A 88 -9.97 -14.05 -8.67
CA CYS A 88 -10.84 -13.70 -9.80
C CYS A 88 -10.99 -12.18 -9.97
N ALA A 89 -11.10 -11.43 -8.87
CA ALA A 89 -11.17 -9.96 -8.91
C ALA A 89 -9.88 -9.35 -9.48
N ASN A 90 -8.71 -9.87 -9.10
CA ASN A 90 -7.43 -9.43 -9.66
C ASN A 90 -7.33 -9.75 -11.16
N TRP A 91 -7.74 -10.96 -11.57
CA TRP A 91 -7.77 -11.34 -12.97
C TRP A 91 -8.70 -10.45 -13.80
N TYR A 92 -9.91 -10.19 -13.31
CA TYR A 92 -10.89 -9.30 -13.95
C TYR A 92 -10.37 -7.86 -14.07
N ALA A 93 -9.79 -7.31 -13.01
CA ALA A 93 -9.22 -5.98 -13.04
C ALA A 93 -8.08 -5.88 -14.05
N ARG A 94 -7.19 -6.87 -14.10
CA ARG A 94 -6.05 -6.90 -15.03
C ARG A 94 -6.49 -7.00 -16.49
N THR A 95 -7.48 -7.84 -16.80
CA THR A 95 -7.97 -8.02 -18.17
C THR A 95 -8.69 -6.79 -18.71
N LEU A 96 -9.49 -6.12 -17.87
CA LEU A 96 -10.22 -4.92 -18.28
C LEU A 96 -9.37 -3.65 -18.32
N THR A 97 -8.60 -3.39 -17.26
CA THR A 97 -7.87 -2.13 -17.13
C THR A 97 -6.55 -2.14 -17.92
N ARG A 98 -5.99 -3.33 -18.19
CA ARG A 98 -4.70 -3.54 -18.86
C ARG A 98 -3.54 -2.74 -18.25
N VAL A 99 -3.66 -2.34 -16.98
CA VAL A 99 -2.56 -1.68 -16.29
C VAL A 99 -1.39 -2.67 -16.24
N PRO A 100 -0.17 -2.26 -16.59
CA PRO A 100 1.00 -3.14 -16.69
C PRO A 100 1.55 -3.49 -15.30
N ILE A 101 0.74 -4.20 -14.51
CA ILE A 101 1.07 -4.71 -13.17
C ILE A 101 0.98 -6.24 -13.15
#